data_AF-M3GYH6-F1
#
_entry.id   AF-M3GYH6-F1
#
_cell.length_a   1.000
_cell.length_b   1.000
_cell.length_c   1.000
_cell.angle_alpha   90.00
_cell.angle_beta   90.00
_cell.angle_gamma   90.00
#
_symmetry.space_group_name_H-M   'P 1'
#
loop_
_entity.id
_entity.type
_entity.pdbx_description
1 polymer ?
#
loop_
_entity_poly.entity_id
_entity_poly.type
_entity_poly.pdbx_seq_one_letter_code
_entity_poly.pdbx_strand_id
1 'polypeptide(L)'
;MTNLKTFVALFIGATLSYSASNEISVFDAGNLDSSSPYGLTDNEKTFLKNKQNVENLSRNMGDVESNLNAMQERLEGLQSVLDGLNSRMSRIEKRLNDIEGNDGNSTAKSDFDELKKYVEESRKIQETNNAKITKALKDMGALIDKSNAAPAATKKNDEDKPVASSPTAAESQAPKTDFTKQKNQDVASEAKKLFDAGKLDDAKARYEYLLSKDHKPAMANFYLGEIAYQQKAYNNAIKYYQQSIQLYDKAEYTPKLLYHTAISFDKIKDTASANKFYKALKLGYPDSKEAKAAPTRN
;
A
#
# COMPACT_ATOMS: atom_id res chain seq x y z
N MET A 1 38.71 67.93 55.09
CA MET A 1 37.24 67.88 55.15
C MET A 1 36.80 66.95 54.03
N THR A 2 36.10 65.84 54.18
CA THR A 2 35.38 65.22 55.30
C THR A 2 35.18 63.74 54.93
N ASN A 3 35.22 62.86 55.93
CA ASN A 3 35.00 61.42 55.86
C ASN A 3 33.56 61.03 55.47
N LEU A 4 33.37 59.88 54.80
CA LEU A 4 32.30 58.89 55.09
C LEU A 4 32.55 57.58 54.30
N LYS A 5 33.22 56.55 54.88
CA LYS A 5 32.67 55.35 55.54
C LYS A 5 31.57 54.55 54.78
N THR A 6 32.03 53.39 54.26
CA THR A 6 31.42 52.03 54.25
C THR A 6 30.07 51.78 53.54
N PHE A 7 30.05 50.81 52.61
CA PHE A 7 29.32 49.55 52.78
C PHE A 7 29.80 48.45 51.79
N VAL A 8 29.83 47.23 52.31
CA VAL A 8 30.25 45.96 51.70
C VAL A 8 29.17 45.43 50.75
N ALA A 9 29.56 44.89 49.58
CA ALA A 9 28.77 43.88 48.88
C ALA A 9 29.69 42.99 48.02
N LEU A 10 29.93 41.79 48.52
CA LEU A 10 30.65 40.70 47.88
C LEU A 10 29.69 39.99 46.93
N PHE A 11 29.82 40.21 45.63
CA PHE A 11 29.12 39.44 44.60
C PHE A 11 30.15 38.63 43.80
N ILE A 12 30.41 37.41 44.26
CA ILE A 12 31.06 36.37 43.47
C ILE A 12 29.97 35.80 42.56
N GLY A 13 29.78 36.44 41.40
CA GLY A 13 28.99 35.89 40.30
C GLY A 13 29.87 34.99 39.46
N ALA A 14 30.07 33.74 39.90
CA ALA A 14 30.63 32.71 39.04
C ALA A 14 29.55 32.30 38.02
N THR A 15 29.59 32.89 36.83
CA THR A 15 28.86 32.38 35.66
C THR A 15 29.46 31.03 35.28
N LEU A 16 28.88 29.95 35.79
CA LEU A 16 29.11 28.59 35.30
C LEU A 16 28.52 28.49 33.90
N SER A 17 29.30 28.90 32.90
CA SER A 17 29.09 28.49 31.52
C SER A 17 29.33 26.98 31.46
N TYR A 18 28.24 26.19 31.48
CA TYR A 18 28.26 24.79 31.07
C TYR A 18 28.55 24.74 29.56
N SER A 19 29.81 24.95 29.19
CA SER A 19 30.33 24.48 27.93
C SER A 19 30.51 22.97 28.10
N ALA A 20 29.56 22.19 27.62
CA ALA A 20 29.82 20.79 27.31
C ALA A 20 30.91 20.77 26.24
N SER A 21 32.16 20.77 26.68
CA SER A 21 33.30 20.49 25.82
C SER A 21 33.14 19.04 25.37
N ASN A 22 32.53 18.84 24.20
CA ASN A 22 32.70 17.62 23.43
C ASN A 22 34.19 17.58 23.09
N GLU A 23 34.99 17.03 23.99
CA GLU A 23 36.41 16.84 23.77
C GLU A 23 36.57 15.95 22.53
N ILE A 24 37.15 16.54 21.50
CA ILE A 24 37.38 15.93 20.20
C ILE A 24 38.39 14.79 20.44
N SER A 25 37.85 13.60 20.68
CA SER A 25 38.60 12.41 21.09
C SER A 25 39.54 11.99 19.97
N VAL A 26 40.83 12.32 20.10
CA VAL A 26 41.89 12.09 19.08
C VAL A 26 41.92 10.64 18.56
N PHE A 27 41.40 9.69 19.32
CA PHE A 27 41.24 8.28 18.93
C PHE A 27 40.20 8.04 17.83
N ASP A 28 39.27 8.98 17.61
CA ASP A 28 38.18 8.90 16.63
C ASP A 28 38.47 9.71 15.36
N ALA A 29 39.66 10.33 15.28
CA ALA A 29 40.14 10.99 14.07
C ALA A 29 40.33 9.96 12.94
N GLY A 30 39.81 10.24 11.75
CA GLY A 30 39.85 9.31 10.62
C GLY A 30 38.63 8.38 10.51
N ASN A 31 37.71 8.40 11.49
CA ASN A 31 36.53 7.55 11.47
C ASN A 31 35.50 8.02 10.42
N LEU A 32 35.37 7.26 9.33
CA LEU A 32 34.48 7.53 8.20
C LEU A 32 33.00 7.24 8.48
N ASP A 33 32.69 6.47 9.52
CA ASP A 33 31.31 6.08 9.88
C ASP A 33 30.74 6.92 11.03
N SER A 34 31.52 7.88 11.53
CA SER A 34 31.10 8.90 12.50
C SER A 34 30.01 9.82 11.94
N SER A 35 29.09 10.28 12.78
CA SER A 35 28.12 11.32 12.42
C SER A 35 28.77 12.67 12.08
N SER A 36 30.00 12.88 12.58
CA SER A 36 30.80 14.09 12.35
C SER A 36 32.29 13.73 12.17
N PRO A 37 32.66 13.15 11.01
CA PRO A 37 34.04 12.72 10.74
C PRO A 37 35.00 13.91 10.77
N TYR A 38 36.13 13.76 11.44
CA TYR A 38 37.17 14.78 11.51
C TYR A 38 38.56 14.13 11.45
N GLY A 39 39.61 14.91 11.14
CA GLY A 39 40.97 14.38 10.96
C GLY A 39 41.18 13.57 9.68
N LEU A 40 40.25 13.65 8.71
CA LEU A 40 40.34 12.94 7.43
C LEU A 40 41.41 13.55 6.51
N THR A 41 42.19 12.66 5.87
CA THR A 41 43.05 12.99 4.73
C THR A 41 42.22 13.39 3.51
N ASP A 42 42.83 14.02 2.50
CA ASP A 42 42.10 14.45 1.29
C ASP A 42 41.52 13.27 0.49
N ASN A 43 42.20 12.12 0.52
CA ASN A 43 41.71 10.88 -0.10
C ASN A 43 40.48 10.34 0.64
N GLU A 44 40.50 10.34 1.98
CA GLU A 44 39.37 9.90 2.81
C GLU A 44 38.16 10.83 2.69
N LYS A 45 38.38 12.15 2.62
CA LYS A 45 37.31 13.11 2.32
C LYS A 45 36.68 12.85 0.96
N THR A 46 37.50 12.59 -0.06
CA THR A 46 37.03 12.29 -1.41
C THR A 46 36.25 10.96 -1.44
N PHE A 47 36.71 9.95 -0.71
CA PHE A 47 36.01 8.68 -0.54
C PHE A 47 34.66 8.87 0.15
N LEU A 48 34.60 9.64 1.24
CA LEU A 48 33.36 9.93 1.96
C LEU A 48 32.36 10.67 1.08
N LYS A 49 32.83 11.66 0.31
CA LYS A 49 32.01 12.38 -0.67
C LYS A 49 31.46 11.46 -1.76
N ASN A 50 32.28 10.53 -2.26
CA ASN A 50 31.83 9.52 -3.22
C ASN A 50 30.82 8.55 -2.61
N LYS A 51 31.01 8.08 -1.37
CA LYS A 51 30.04 7.25 -0.64
C LYS A 51 28.69 7.97 -0.52
N GLN A 52 28.69 9.23 -0.09
CA GLN A 52 27.47 10.05 -0.02
C GLN A 52 26.81 10.25 -1.39
N ASN A 53 27.60 10.48 -2.44
CA ASN A 53 27.06 10.60 -3.80
C ASN A 53 26.40 9.30 -4.27
N VAL A 54 26.98 8.13 -3.95
CA VAL A 54 26.40 6.82 -4.26
C VAL A 54 25.11 6.58 -3.48
N GLU A 55 25.06 6.94 -2.20
CA GLU A 55 23.84 6.85 -1.38
C GLU A 55 22.72 7.75 -1.93
N ASN A 56 23.05 8.98 -2.30
CA ASN A 56 22.09 9.90 -2.93
C ASN A 56 21.62 9.38 -4.29
N LEU A 57 22.52 8.82 -5.10
CA LEU A 57 22.15 8.20 -6.37
C LEU A 57 21.22 7.00 -6.16
N SER A 58 21.47 6.18 -5.12
CA SER A 58 20.61 5.05 -4.76
C SER A 58 19.22 5.52 -4.33
N ARG A 59 19.11 6.62 -3.57
CA ARG A 59 17.80 7.21 -3.19
C ARG A 59 17.06 7.73 -4.41
N ASN A 60 17.72 8.53 -5.25
CA ASN A 60 17.15 9.04 -6.50
C ASN A 60 16.69 7.90 -7.41
N MET A 61 17.44 6.80 -7.47
CA MET A 61 17.05 5.62 -8.23
C MET A 61 15.76 4.99 -7.70
N GLY A 62 15.60 4.90 -6.37
CA GLY A 62 14.37 4.44 -5.73
C GLY A 62 13.17 5.35 -6.02
N ASP A 63 13.37 6.66 -6.05
CA ASP A 63 12.33 7.63 -6.40
C ASP A 63 11.92 7.53 -7.87
N VAL A 64 12.90 7.38 -8.78
CA VAL A 64 12.65 7.12 -10.20
C VAL A 64 11.88 5.81 -10.39
N GLU A 65 12.21 4.78 -9.61
CA GLU A 65 11.52 3.50 -9.62
C GLU A 65 10.06 3.62 -9.16
N SER A 66 9.81 4.38 -8.10
CA SER A 66 8.46 4.71 -7.62
C SER A 66 7.65 5.48 -8.67
N ASN A 67 8.27 6.45 -9.34
CA ASN A 67 7.65 7.21 -10.42
C ASN A 67 7.35 6.32 -11.65
N LEU A 68 8.26 5.43 -12.03
CA LEU A 68 8.05 4.47 -13.11
C LEU A 68 6.90 3.52 -12.80
N ASN A 69 6.79 3.11 -11.55
CA ASN A 69 5.70 2.27 -11.05
C ASN A 69 4.34 2.99 -11.10
N ALA A 70 4.28 4.24 -10.67
CA ALA A 70 3.07 5.06 -10.81
C ALA A 70 2.73 5.31 -12.29
N MET A 71 3.72 5.46 -13.16
CA MET A 71 3.50 5.55 -14.61
C MET A 71 2.98 4.23 -15.18
N GLN A 72 3.48 3.09 -14.73
CA GLN A 72 3.03 1.78 -15.19
C GLN A 72 1.57 1.51 -14.81
N GLU A 73 1.17 1.82 -13.56
CA GLU A 73 -0.23 1.72 -13.12
C GLU A 73 -1.15 2.65 -13.93
N ARG A 74 -0.66 3.87 -14.27
CA ARG A 74 -1.38 4.77 -15.17
C ARG A 74 -1.47 4.22 -16.59
N LEU A 75 -0.43 3.58 -17.11
CA LEU A 75 -0.44 2.97 -18.44
C LEU A 75 -1.38 1.77 -18.52
N GLU A 76 -1.40 0.91 -17.50
CA GLU A 76 -2.36 -0.19 -17.39
C GLU A 76 -3.80 0.34 -17.31
N GLY A 77 -4.03 1.39 -16.52
CA GLY A 77 -5.33 2.09 -16.48
C GLY A 77 -5.74 2.67 -17.84
N LEU A 78 -4.80 3.29 -18.57
CA LEU A 78 -5.04 3.81 -19.91
C LEU A 78 -5.30 2.69 -20.94
N GLN A 79 -4.61 1.56 -20.83
CA GLN A 79 -4.80 0.40 -21.68
C GLN A 79 -6.20 -0.20 -21.49
N SER A 80 -6.67 -0.29 -20.25
CA SER A 80 -8.04 -0.71 -19.94
C SER A 80 -9.10 0.24 -20.53
N VAL A 81 -8.85 1.56 -20.45
CA VAL A 81 -9.72 2.56 -21.09
C VAL A 81 -9.72 2.41 -22.62
N LEU A 82 -8.56 2.14 -23.23
CA LEU A 82 -8.41 1.88 -24.66
C LEU A 82 -9.16 0.62 -25.10
N ASP A 83 -9.05 -0.48 -24.34
CA ASP A 83 -9.78 -1.71 -24.62
C ASP A 83 -11.31 -1.50 -24.50
N GLY A 84 -11.72 -0.73 -23.48
CA GLY A 84 -13.11 -0.30 -23.33
C GLY A 84 -13.60 0.54 -24.52
N LEU A 85 -12.77 1.47 -25.01
CA LEU A 85 -13.06 2.30 -26.18
C LEU A 85 -13.11 1.47 -27.47
N ASN A 86 -12.18 0.54 -27.69
CA ASN A 86 -12.17 -0.33 -28.86
C ASN A 86 -13.41 -1.25 -28.88
N SER A 87 -13.81 -1.79 -27.72
CA SER A 87 -15.05 -2.56 -27.60
C SER A 87 -16.30 -1.70 -27.89
N ARG A 88 -16.29 -0.43 -27.50
CA ARG A 88 -17.37 0.51 -27.85
C ARG A 88 -17.36 0.84 -29.34
N MET A 89 -16.18 1.07 -29.93
CA MET A 89 -16.00 1.34 -31.36
C MET A 89 -16.51 0.18 -32.21
N SER A 90 -16.14 -1.06 -31.89
CA SER A 90 -16.65 -2.25 -32.58
C SER A 90 -18.17 -2.38 -32.50
N ARG A 91 -18.79 -1.99 -31.37
CA ARG A 91 -20.25 -1.94 -31.23
C ARG A 91 -20.87 -0.82 -32.05
N ILE A 92 -20.21 0.34 -32.14
CA ILE A 92 -20.64 1.46 -32.98
C ILE A 92 -20.55 1.07 -34.45
N GLU A 93 -19.44 0.50 -34.89
CA GLU A 93 -19.26 0.01 -36.27
C GLU A 93 -20.32 -1.02 -36.64
N LYS A 94 -20.62 -1.96 -35.74
CA LYS A 94 -21.71 -2.93 -35.96
C LYS A 94 -23.06 -2.24 -36.11
N ARG A 95 -23.40 -1.31 -35.21
CA ARG A 95 -24.66 -0.54 -35.30
C ARG A 95 -24.69 0.36 -36.53
N LEU A 96 -23.56 0.92 -36.93
CA LEU A 96 -23.44 1.76 -38.12
C LEU A 96 -23.71 0.92 -39.38
N ASN A 97 -23.12 -0.28 -39.48
CA ASN A 97 -23.41 -1.21 -40.58
C ASN A 97 -24.89 -1.65 -40.58
N ASP A 98 -25.48 -1.88 -39.41
CA ASP A 98 -26.90 -2.20 -39.27
C ASP A 98 -27.82 -1.02 -39.69
N ILE A 99 -27.37 0.23 -39.50
CA ILE A 99 -28.07 1.46 -39.91
C ILE A 99 -27.86 1.75 -41.40
N GLU A 100 -26.66 1.54 -41.92
CA GLU A 100 -26.30 1.78 -43.34
C GLU A 100 -26.98 0.77 -44.27
N GLY A 101 -27.37 -0.40 -43.75
CA GLY A 101 -28.24 -1.36 -44.43
C GLY A 101 -29.73 -0.99 -44.45
N ASN A 102 -30.17 0.08 -43.78
CA ASN A 102 -31.57 0.47 -43.66
C ASN A 102 -31.78 1.93 -44.12
N ASP A 103 -32.22 2.08 -45.36
CA ASP A 103 -32.48 3.34 -46.07
C ASP A 103 -33.37 4.32 -45.24
N GLY A 104 -32.89 5.54 -44.96
CA GLY A 104 -33.72 6.61 -44.36
C GLY A 104 -33.03 7.67 -43.49
N ASN A 105 -32.61 8.76 -44.11
CA ASN A 105 -31.88 9.95 -43.63
C ASN A 105 -32.52 10.80 -42.49
N SER A 106 -33.08 10.20 -41.42
CA SER A 106 -33.62 10.95 -40.26
C SER A 106 -33.36 10.30 -38.90
N THR A 107 -32.97 9.03 -38.84
CA THR A 107 -32.70 8.27 -37.62
C THR A 107 -31.24 8.35 -37.14
N ALA A 108 -30.27 8.54 -38.04
CA ALA A 108 -28.84 8.56 -37.66
C ALA A 108 -28.48 9.71 -36.69
N LYS A 109 -29.17 10.85 -36.77
CA LYS A 109 -28.94 12.00 -35.87
C LYS A 109 -29.59 11.80 -34.50
N SER A 110 -30.79 11.20 -34.45
CA SER A 110 -31.43 10.82 -33.18
C SER A 110 -30.63 9.73 -32.46
N ASP A 111 -30.12 8.75 -33.20
CA ASP A 111 -29.34 7.64 -32.62
C ASP A 111 -28.00 8.11 -32.07
N PHE A 112 -27.37 9.11 -32.71
CA PHE A 112 -26.15 9.74 -32.21
C PHE A 112 -26.39 10.54 -30.93
N ASP A 113 -27.48 11.32 -30.88
CA ASP A 113 -27.86 12.07 -29.68
C ASP A 113 -28.23 11.12 -28.53
N GLU A 114 -28.86 9.99 -28.84
CA GLU A 114 -29.20 8.95 -27.87
C GLU A 114 -27.95 8.19 -27.37
N LEU A 115 -26.99 7.93 -28.25
CA LEU A 115 -25.70 7.34 -27.88
C LEU A 115 -24.88 8.29 -26.99
N LYS A 116 -24.86 9.59 -27.30
CA LYS A 116 -24.21 10.61 -26.47
C LYS A 116 -24.83 10.65 -25.07
N LYS A 117 -26.16 10.62 -25.00
CA LYS A 117 -26.91 10.56 -23.74
C LYS A 117 -26.59 9.27 -22.96
N TYR A 118 -26.53 8.12 -23.63
CA TYR A 118 -26.15 6.86 -23.01
C TYR A 118 -24.71 6.88 -22.45
N VAL A 119 -23.76 7.50 -23.17
CA VAL A 119 -22.37 7.62 -22.71
C VAL A 119 -22.27 8.55 -21.49
N GLU A 120 -22.96 9.69 -21.51
CA GLU A 120 -23.04 10.58 -20.34
C GLU A 120 -23.72 9.90 -19.15
N GLU A 121 -24.79 9.16 -19.39
CA GLU A 121 -25.50 8.42 -18.35
C GLU A 121 -24.65 7.29 -17.78
N SER A 122 -23.96 6.53 -18.63
CA SER A 122 -22.99 5.51 -18.22
C SER A 122 -21.85 6.12 -17.39
N ARG A 123 -21.30 7.26 -17.81
CA ARG A 123 -20.28 7.98 -17.05
C ARG A 123 -20.81 8.46 -15.70
N LYS A 124 -22.01 9.03 -15.66
CA LYS A 124 -22.67 9.48 -14.43
C LYS A 124 -22.99 8.32 -13.48
N ILE A 125 -23.41 7.17 -14.03
CA ILE A 125 -23.60 5.92 -13.28
C ILE A 125 -22.27 5.45 -12.72
N GLN A 126 -21.18 5.47 -13.51
CA GLN A 126 -19.84 5.09 -13.06
C GLN A 126 -19.33 6.00 -11.94
N GLU A 127 -19.49 7.32 -12.07
CA GLU A 127 -19.12 8.29 -11.04
C GLU A 127 -19.96 8.11 -9.76
N THR A 128 -21.26 7.87 -9.91
CA THR A 128 -22.17 7.58 -8.80
C THR A 128 -21.84 6.25 -8.12
N ASN A 129 -21.47 5.23 -8.89
CA ASN A 129 -21.12 3.92 -8.38
C ASN A 129 -19.76 3.97 -7.68
N ASN A 130 -18.78 4.69 -8.22
CA ASN A 130 -17.51 4.97 -7.55
C ASN A 130 -17.75 5.70 -6.22
N ALA A 131 -18.60 6.73 -6.19
CA ALA A 131 -18.95 7.41 -4.94
C ALA A 131 -19.61 6.48 -3.91
N LYS A 132 -20.47 5.55 -4.37
CA LYS A 132 -21.09 4.52 -3.51
C LYS A 132 -20.07 3.48 -3.03
N ILE A 133 -19.09 3.09 -3.84
CA ILE A 133 -17.98 2.23 -3.45
C ILE A 133 -17.15 2.94 -2.39
N THR A 134 -16.65 4.15 -2.66
CA THR A 134 -15.87 4.93 -1.70
C THR A 134 -16.65 5.12 -0.38
N LYS A 135 -17.97 5.33 -0.44
CA LYS A 135 -18.82 5.36 0.74
C LYS A 135 -18.90 4.00 1.46
N ALA A 136 -19.15 2.90 0.74
CA ALA A 136 -19.19 1.56 1.31
C ALA A 136 -17.84 1.17 1.94
N LEU A 137 -16.72 1.62 1.37
CA LEU A 137 -15.37 1.43 1.88
C LEU A 137 -15.11 2.25 3.15
N LYS A 138 -15.60 3.51 3.19
CA LYS A 138 -15.55 4.35 4.39
C LYS A 138 -16.41 3.76 5.52
N ASP A 139 -17.62 3.33 5.19
CA ASP A 139 -18.54 2.68 6.13
C ASP A 139 -17.96 1.35 6.63
N MET A 140 -17.22 0.63 5.78
CA MET A 140 -16.47 -0.57 6.17
C MET A 140 -15.35 -0.26 7.17
N GLY A 141 -14.54 0.77 6.92
CA GLY A 141 -13.53 1.23 7.89
C GLY A 141 -14.14 1.46 9.27
N ALA A 142 -15.27 2.17 9.32
CA ALA A 142 -15.99 2.43 10.57
C ALA A 142 -16.59 1.16 11.23
N LEU A 143 -17.02 0.16 10.45
CA LEU A 143 -17.53 -1.11 10.98
C LEU A 143 -16.41 -1.99 11.56
N ILE A 144 -15.23 -1.99 10.94
CA ILE A 144 -14.06 -2.75 11.40
C ILE A 144 -13.44 -2.09 12.65
N ASP A 145 -13.39 -0.75 12.70
CA ASP A 145 -12.94 -0.03 13.90
C ASP A 145 -13.84 -0.32 15.11
N LYS A 146 -15.16 -0.46 14.88
CA LYS A 146 -16.13 -0.83 15.92
C LYS A 146 -16.01 -2.31 16.35
N SER A 147 -15.60 -3.19 15.44
CA SER A 147 -15.24 -4.59 15.75
C SER A 147 -13.94 -4.70 16.57
N ASN A 148 -13.03 -3.74 16.46
CA ASN A 148 -11.77 -3.72 17.22
C ASN A 148 -11.88 -2.99 18.57
N ALA A 149 -13.01 -2.35 18.88
CA ALA A 149 -13.22 -1.54 20.09
C ALA A 149 -13.86 -2.30 21.27
N ALA A 150 -14.01 -3.63 21.21
CA ALA A 150 -14.48 -4.43 22.35
C ALA A 150 -13.28 -4.96 23.17
N PRO A 151 -13.11 -4.56 24.45
CA PRO A 151 -12.07 -5.11 25.31
C PRO A 151 -12.46 -6.47 25.89
N ALA A 152 -11.44 -7.30 26.07
CA ALA A 152 -11.47 -8.53 26.83
C ALA A 152 -11.98 -8.35 28.27
N ALA A 153 -12.84 -9.27 28.74
CA ALA A 153 -12.84 -9.78 30.12
C ALA A 153 -13.79 -10.99 30.28
N THR A 154 -13.22 -12.14 30.67
CA THR A 154 -13.69 -13.22 31.57
C THR A 154 -13.13 -14.56 31.08
N LYS A 155 -12.30 -15.33 31.79
CA LYS A 155 -11.77 -15.30 33.16
C LYS A 155 -10.36 -15.92 33.15
N LYS A 156 -9.48 -15.41 34.01
CA LYS A 156 -8.31 -16.15 34.51
C LYS A 156 -8.79 -17.35 35.32
N ASN A 157 -8.08 -18.46 35.22
CA ASN A 157 -7.67 -19.24 36.37
C ASN A 157 -6.21 -19.64 36.16
N ASP A 158 -5.41 -19.29 37.17
CA ASP A 158 -4.03 -19.67 37.34
C ASP A 158 -3.90 -21.19 37.49
N GLU A 159 -2.89 -21.78 36.87
CA GLU A 159 -2.08 -22.80 37.53
C GLU A 159 -0.63 -22.68 37.03
N ASP A 160 0.24 -22.56 38.03
CA ASP A 160 1.65 -22.20 37.99
C ASP A 160 2.50 -23.48 37.97
N LYS A 161 3.38 -23.66 36.97
CA LYS A 161 4.81 -23.97 37.19
C LYS A 161 5.65 -24.14 35.90
N PRO A 162 6.97 -23.90 35.97
CA PRO A 162 7.84 -23.55 34.84
C PRO A 162 8.64 -24.73 34.31
N VAL A 163 8.85 -24.81 32.98
CA VAL A 163 10.02 -25.53 32.43
C VAL A 163 10.46 -24.95 31.07
N ALA A 164 11.68 -24.39 31.10
CA ALA A 164 12.76 -24.42 30.12
C ALA A 164 12.60 -23.91 28.67
N SER A 165 13.63 -23.13 28.34
CA SER A 165 14.13 -22.69 27.05
C SER A 165 14.67 -23.81 26.15
N SER A 166 14.37 -23.67 24.83
CA SER A 166 15.14 -24.13 23.65
C SER A 166 15.08 -25.62 23.25
N PRO A 167 15.46 -26.03 22.00
CA PRO A 167 15.27 -25.44 20.65
C PRO A 167 14.91 -26.49 19.53
N THR A 168 14.54 -25.98 18.33
CA THR A 168 14.72 -26.56 16.96
C THR A 168 13.96 -27.83 16.48
N ALA A 169 13.29 -27.70 15.32
CA ALA A 169 13.28 -28.66 14.19
C ALA A 169 12.70 -27.96 12.93
N ALA A 170 13.55 -27.48 12.01
CA ALA A 170 14.06 -28.16 10.80
C ALA A 170 13.13 -27.92 9.58
N GLU A 171 13.28 -26.83 8.83
CA GLU A 171 14.28 -26.59 7.77
C GLU A 171 13.91 -27.20 6.40
N SER A 172 13.52 -26.34 5.47
CA SER A 172 13.69 -26.55 4.03
C SER A 172 14.37 -25.29 3.48
N GLN A 173 15.70 -25.28 3.54
CA GLN A 173 16.53 -24.23 2.95
C GLN A 173 16.63 -24.45 1.43
N ALA A 174 15.91 -23.63 0.67
CA ALA A 174 16.41 -23.14 -0.61
C ALA A 174 17.24 -21.86 -0.34
N PRO A 175 18.24 -21.52 -1.17
CA PRO A 175 19.16 -20.43 -0.88
C PRO A 175 18.37 -19.14 -0.66
N LYS A 176 18.44 -18.59 0.56
CA LYS A 176 17.92 -17.25 0.86
C LYS A 176 18.81 -16.25 0.14
N THR A 177 18.51 -15.98 -1.12
CA THR A 177 19.03 -14.79 -1.78
C THR A 177 18.61 -13.62 -0.92
N ASP A 178 19.59 -12.86 -0.43
CA ASP A 178 19.33 -11.68 0.40
C ASP A 178 18.64 -10.61 -0.46
N PHE A 179 17.32 -10.68 -0.50
CA PHE A 179 16.48 -9.82 -1.32
C PHE A 179 16.50 -8.37 -0.85
N THR A 180 17.05 -8.09 0.35
CA THR A 180 17.19 -6.73 0.87
C THR A 180 18.21 -5.89 0.10
N LYS A 181 19.07 -6.54 -0.69
CA LYS A 181 20.07 -5.90 -1.58
C LYS A 181 19.59 -5.74 -3.02
N GLN A 182 18.41 -6.27 -3.35
CA GLN A 182 17.83 -6.18 -4.68
C GLN A 182 17.01 -4.89 -4.84
N LYS A 183 16.79 -4.48 -6.08
CA LYS A 183 15.86 -3.37 -6.37
C LYS A 183 14.45 -3.78 -6.00
N ASN A 184 13.64 -2.83 -5.54
CA ASN A 184 12.30 -3.14 -5.05
C ASN A 184 11.40 -3.73 -6.16
N GLN A 185 11.58 -3.32 -7.41
CA GLN A 185 10.90 -3.87 -8.61
C GLN A 185 11.26 -5.33 -8.86
N ASP A 186 12.53 -5.70 -8.70
CA ASP A 186 12.98 -7.08 -8.82
C ASP A 186 12.37 -7.92 -7.71
N VAL A 187 12.35 -7.38 -6.48
CA VAL A 187 11.71 -8.02 -5.33
C VAL A 187 10.20 -8.20 -5.55
N ALA A 188 9.52 -7.20 -6.11
CA ALA A 188 8.08 -7.26 -6.42
C ALA A 188 7.76 -8.29 -7.51
N SER A 189 8.58 -8.33 -8.57
CA SER A 189 8.44 -9.31 -9.65
C SER A 189 8.63 -10.74 -9.13
N GLU A 190 9.64 -10.94 -8.29
CA GLU A 190 9.92 -12.23 -7.67
C GLU A 190 8.84 -12.62 -6.65
N ALA A 191 8.36 -11.68 -5.84
CA ALA A 191 7.26 -11.89 -4.90
C ALA A 191 5.99 -12.38 -5.62
N LYS A 192 5.67 -11.76 -6.77
CA LYS A 192 4.55 -12.18 -7.60
C LYS A 192 4.73 -13.59 -8.16
N LYS A 193 5.91 -13.92 -8.68
CA LYS A 193 6.20 -15.29 -9.16
C LYS A 193 6.05 -16.33 -8.06
N LEU A 194 6.57 -16.02 -6.86
CA LEU A 194 6.47 -16.91 -5.70
C LEU A 194 5.01 -17.09 -5.26
N PHE A 195 4.23 -16.02 -5.27
CA PHE A 195 2.79 -16.06 -4.99
C PHE A 195 2.05 -16.93 -6.01
N ASP A 196 2.29 -16.71 -7.30
CA ASP A 196 1.66 -17.48 -8.38
C ASP A 196 2.08 -18.97 -8.33
N ALA A 197 3.29 -19.26 -7.85
CA ALA A 197 3.79 -20.61 -7.60
C ALA A 197 3.29 -21.24 -6.28
N GLY A 198 2.48 -20.53 -5.49
CA GLY A 198 1.95 -21.01 -4.20
C GLY A 198 2.98 -21.03 -3.06
N LYS A 199 4.17 -20.43 -3.25
CA LYS A 199 5.19 -20.26 -2.20
C LYS A 199 4.85 -19.05 -1.34
N LEU A 200 3.78 -19.19 -0.56
CA LEU A 200 3.13 -18.07 0.13
C LEU A 200 4.01 -17.42 1.20
N ASP A 201 4.82 -18.19 1.92
CA ASP A 201 5.68 -17.63 2.98
C ASP A 201 6.83 -16.78 2.39
N ASP A 202 7.46 -17.26 1.31
CA ASP A 202 8.50 -16.50 0.60
C ASP A 202 7.93 -15.24 -0.05
N ALA A 203 6.75 -15.35 -0.66
CA ALA A 203 6.04 -14.20 -1.23
C ALA A 203 5.69 -13.18 -0.15
N LYS A 204 5.18 -13.64 1.00
CA LYS A 204 4.82 -12.81 2.15
C LYS A 204 6.01 -12.00 2.64
N ALA A 205 7.15 -12.65 2.89
CA ALA A 205 8.35 -11.97 3.36
C ALA A 205 8.79 -10.83 2.42
N ARG A 206 8.67 -11.04 1.11
CA ARG A 206 8.98 -10.01 0.10
C ARG A 206 7.95 -8.89 0.07
N TYR A 207 6.65 -9.18 0.17
CA TYR A 207 5.63 -8.14 0.22
C TYR A 207 5.69 -7.32 1.52
N GLU A 208 6.00 -7.93 2.66
CA GLU A 208 6.26 -7.22 3.91
C GLU A 208 7.49 -6.31 3.80
N TYR A 209 8.56 -6.79 3.14
CA TYR A 209 9.72 -5.97 2.83
C TYR A 209 9.36 -4.78 1.94
N LEU A 210 8.62 -4.99 0.85
CA LEU A 210 8.19 -3.90 -0.05
C LEU A 210 7.33 -2.88 0.69
N LEU A 211 6.45 -3.34 1.57
CA LEU A 211 5.65 -2.46 2.42
C LEU A 211 6.53 -1.63 3.38
N SER A 212 7.57 -2.23 3.97
CA SER A 212 8.53 -1.51 4.81
C SER A 212 9.38 -0.47 4.06
N LYS A 213 9.44 -0.57 2.73
CA LYS A 213 10.14 0.36 1.83
C LYS A 213 9.19 1.38 1.18
N ASP A 214 7.92 1.41 1.60
CA ASP A 214 6.85 2.22 1.00
C ASP A 214 6.73 2.02 -0.53
N HIS A 215 7.12 0.84 -1.02
CA HIS A 215 7.11 0.52 -2.44
C HIS A 215 5.78 -0.12 -2.83
N LYS A 216 4.96 0.62 -3.58
CA LYS A 216 3.59 0.22 -3.96
C LYS A 216 2.78 -0.32 -2.78
N PRO A 217 2.59 0.47 -1.71
CA PRO A 217 2.00 -0.02 -0.47
C PRO A 217 0.56 -0.55 -0.66
N ALA A 218 -0.22 0.01 -1.59
CA ALA A 218 -1.55 -0.49 -1.92
C ALA A 218 -1.50 -1.92 -2.50
N MET A 219 -0.59 -2.15 -3.46
CA MET A 219 -0.39 -3.46 -4.09
C MET A 219 0.19 -4.47 -3.10
N ALA A 220 1.19 -4.08 -2.31
CA ALA A 220 1.79 -4.93 -1.28
C ALA A 220 0.73 -5.41 -0.28
N ASN A 221 -0.11 -4.50 0.23
CA ASN A 221 -1.24 -4.86 1.10
C ASN A 221 -2.24 -5.78 0.39
N PHE A 222 -2.57 -5.54 -0.89
CA PHE A 222 -3.46 -6.44 -1.62
C PHE A 222 -2.93 -7.88 -1.66
N TYR A 223 -1.66 -8.08 -2.02
CA TYR A 223 -1.08 -9.42 -2.08
C TYR A 223 -0.90 -10.05 -0.71
N LEU A 224 -0.59 -9.29 0.34
CA LEU A 224 -0.61 -9.80 1.73
C LEU A 224 -2.02 -10.26 2.14
N GLY A 225 -3.05 -9.54 1.68
CA GLY A 225 -4.45 -9.95 1.82
C GLY A 225 -4.75 -11.26 1.08
N GLU A 226 -4.32 -11.39 -0.17
CA GLU A 226 -4.47 -12.63 -0.95
C GLU A 226 -3.75 -13.81 -0.32
N ILE A 227 -2.54 -13.61 0.20
CA ILE A 227 -1.78 -14.64 0.92
C ILE A 227 -2.55 -15.07 2.18
N ALA A 228 -2.98 -14.11 3.00
CA ALA A 228 -3.77 -14.41 4.19
C ALA A 228 -5.09 -15.12 3.85
N TYR A 229 -5.75 -14.73 2.76
CA TYR A 229 -6.97 -15.35 2.26
C TYR A 229 -6.74 -16.81 1.86
N GLN A 230 -5.66 -17.10 1.12
CA GLN A 230 -5.28 -18.47 0.75
C GLN A 230 -4.90 -19.32 1.97
N GLN A 231 -4.26 -18.70 2.97
CA GLN A 231 -3.97 -19.31 4.28
C GLN A 231 -5.20 -19.44 5.19
N LYS A 232 -6.39 -19.02 4.72
CA LYS A 232 -7.66 -19.01 5.49
C LYS A 232 -7.63 -18.11 6.73
N ALA A 233 -6.65 -17.23 6.82
CA ALA A 233 -6.56 -16.20 7.85
C ALA A 233 -7.47 -15.01 7.49
N TYR A 234 -8.78 -15.25 7.40
CA TYR A 234 -9.76 -14.32 6.84
C TYR A 234 -9.80 -12.96 7.55
N ASN A 235 -9.63 -12.93 8.88
CA ASN A 235 -9.54 -11.68 9.63
C ASN A 235 -8.32 -10.83 9.23
N ASN A 236 -7.19 -11.48 8.96
CA ASN A 236 -5.98 -10.78 8.50
C ASN A 236 -6.14 -10.34 7.04
N ALA A 237 -6.74 -11.18 6.20
CA ALA A 237 -7.05 -10.82 4.82
C ALA A 237 -7.89 -9.54 4.75
N ILE A 238 -8.96 -9.46 5.54
CA ILE A 238 -9.83 -8.27 5.63
C ILE A 238 -9.01 -7.02 6.01
N LYS A 239 -8.12 -7.10 7.00
CA LYS A 239 -7.27 -5.97 7.42
C LYS A 239 -6.37 -5.48 6.28
N TYR A 240 -5.69 -6.40 5.60
CA TYR A 240 -4.81 -6.05 4.49
C TYR A 240 -5.59 -5.49 3.29
N TYR A 241 -6.75 -6.06 2.95
CA TYR A 241 -7.61 -5.50 1.91
C TYR A 241 -8.11 -4.10 2.25
N GLN A 242 -8.45 -3.85 3.52
CA GLN A 242 -8.80 -2.51 4.00
C GLN A 242 -7.63 -1.53 3.81
N GLN A 243 -6.41 -1.91 4.21
CA GLN A 243 -5.24 -1.05 4.03
C GLN A 243 -4.97 -0.76 2.54
N SER A 244 -5.06 -1.78 1.70
CA SER A 244 -4.87 -1.64 0.26
C SER A 244 -5.84 -0.63 -0.35
N ILE A 245 -7.13 -0.77 -0.06
CA ILE A 245 -8.17 0.04 -0.68
C ILE A 245 -8.27 1.46 -0.10
N GLN A 246 -7.81 1.66 1.14
CA GLN A 246 -7.64 3.00 1.73
C GLN A 246 -6.52 3.78 1.06
N LEU A 247 -5.48 3.10 0.58
CA LEU A 247 -4.37 3.71 -0.14
C LEU A 247 -4.73 3.98 -1.61
N TYR A 248 -5.42 3.05 -2.25
CA TYR A 248 -5.84 3.20 -3.65
C TYR A 248 -7.08 2.37 -3.97
N ASP A 249 -8.20 3.03 -4.29
CA ASP A 249 -9.50 2.40 -4.53
C ASP A 249 -9.81 2.09 -6.00
N LYS A 250 -8.89 2.43 -6.92
CA LYS A 250 -9.09 2.33 -8.38
C LYS A 250 -8.13 1.35 -9.07
N ALA A 251 -7.50 0.47 -8.31
CA ALA A 251 -6.62 -0.55 -8.87
C ALA A 251 -7.38 -1.55 -9.75
N GLU A 252 -6.67 -2.16 -10.71
CA GLU A 252 -7.22 -3.24 -11.53
C GLU A 252 -7.66 -4.44 -10.67
N TYR A 253 -6.96 -4.70 -9.56
CA TYR A 253 -7.30 -5.76 -8.63
C TYR A 253 -8.49 -5.43 -7.70
N THR A 254 -9.06 -4.21 -7.74
CA THR A 254 -10.14 -3.81 -6.82
C THR A 254 -11.37 -4.73 -6.88
N PRO A 255 -11.89 -5.18 -8.04
CA PRO A 255 -13.01 -6.13 -8.08
C PRO A 255 -12.70 -7.43 -7.34
N LYS A 256 -11.49 -7.97 -7.51
CA LYS A 256 -11.01 -9.17 -6.83
C LYS A 256 -10.85 -8.96 -5.33
N LEU A 257 -10.26 -7.83 -4.93
CA LEU A 257 -10.15 -7.42 -3.53
C LEU A 257 -11.54 -7.37 -2.87
N LEU A 258 -12.51 -6.67 -3.47
CA LEU A 258 -13.88 -6.58 -2.93
C LEU A 258 -14.53 -7.95 -2.82
N TYR A 259 -14.36 -8.81 -3.82
CA TYR A 259 -14.92 -10.15 -3.84
C TYR A 259 -14.34 -11.05 -2.75
N HIS A 260 -13.01 -11.12 -2.65
CA HIS A 260 -12.34 -11.93 -1.63
C HIS A 260 -12.55 -11.37 -0.22
N THR A 261 -12.72 -10.05 -0.08
CA THR A 261 -13.15 -9.44 1.18
C THR A 261 -14.54 -9.91 1.57
N ALA A 262 -15.50 -9.89 0.64
CA ALA A 262 -16.86 -10.39 0.87
C ALA A 262 -16.87 -11.87 1.28
N ILE A 263 -16.10 -12.72 0.59
CA ILE A 263 -15.95 -14.14 0.94
C ILE A 263 -15.32 -14.29 2.32
N SER A 264 -14.31 -13.49 2.65
CA SER A 264 -13.67 -13.51 3.97
C SER A 264 -14.68 -13.20 5.09
N PHE A 265 -15.55 -12.20 4.89
CA PHE A 265 -16.65 -11.89 5.81
C PHE A 265 -17.65 -13.04 5.94
N ASP A 266 -18.04 -13.68 4.83
CA ASP A 266 -18.89 -14.87 4.84
C ASP A 266 -18.25 -16.01 5.66
N LYS A 267 -16.94 -16.22 5.50
CA LYS A 267 -16.20 -17.28 6.20
C LYS A 267 -16.08 -17.06 7.70
N ILE A 268 -16.08 -15.81 8.15
CA ILE A 268 -16.15 -15.46 9.58
C ILE A 268 -17.59 -15.27 10.09
N LYS A 269 -18.60 -15.64 9.27
CA LYS A 269 -20.03 -15.56 9.57
C LYS A 269 -20.60 -14.14 9.74
N ASP A 270 -19.87 -13.12 9.28
CA ASP A 270 -20.40 -11.75 9.17
C ASP A 270 -21.06 -11.54 7.80
N THR A 271 -22.23 -12.16 7.65
CA THR A 271 -23.01 -12.11 6.41
C THR A 271 -23.51 -10.70 6.08
N ALA A 272 -23.73 -9.87 7.11
CA ALA A 272 -24.16 -8.49 6.94
C ALA A 272 -23.09 -7.66 6.23
N SER A 273 -21.83 -7.78 6.65
CA SER A 273 -20.71 -7.13 5.97
C SER A 273 -20.50 -7.75 4.60
N ALA A 274 -20.47 -9.08 4.47
CA ALA A 274 -20.31 -9.76 3.18
C ALA A 274 -21.29 -9.24 2.11
N ASN A 275 -22.57 -9.11 2.46
CA ASN A 275 -23.61 -8.61 1.57
C ASN A 275 -23.35 -7.16 1.11
N LYS A 276 -22.82 -6.29 1.99
CA LYS A 276 -22.45 -4.92 1.61
C LYS A 276 -21.37 -4.92 0.53
N PHE A 277 -20.36 -5.79 0.66
CA PHE A 277 -19.29 -5.89 -0.32
C PHE A 277 -19.73 -6.50 -1.64
N TYR A 278 -20.51 -7.58 -1.63
CA TYR A 278 -21.05 -8.12 -2.88
C TYR A 278 -21.92 -7.09 -3.61
N LYS A 279 -22.71 -6.30 -2.87
CA LYS A 279 -23.49 -5.20 -3.43
C LYS A 279 -22.60 -4.09 -4.00
N ALA A 280 -21.57 -3.67 -3.26
CA ALA A 280 -20.62 -2.66 -3.73
C ALA A 280 -19.87 -3.13 -5.00
N LEU A 281 -19.44 -4.39 -5.04
CA LEU A 281 -18.81 -5.01 -6.19
C LEU A 281 -19.74 -5.01 -7.42
N LYS A 282 -20.99 -5.46 -7.27
CA LYS A 282 -21.96 -5.51 -8.37
C LYS A 282 -22.36 -4.13 -8.88
N LEU A 283 -22.46 -3.14 -8.00
CA LEU A 283 -22.76 -1.76 -8.38
C LEU A 283 -21.54 -1.11 -9.05
N GLY A 284 -20.35 -1.31 -8.48
CA GLY A 284 -19.13 -0.66 -8.90
C GLY A 284 -18.50 -1.22 -10.17
N TYR A 285 -18.54 -2.54 -10.31
CA TYR A 285 -17.84 -3.29 -11.34
C TYR A 285 -18.76 -4.35 -11.97
N PRO A 286 -19.95 -3.97 -12.49
CA PRO A 286 -20.97 -4.91 -12.93
C PRO A 286 -20.47 -5.90 -14.01
N ASP A 287 -19.52 -5.47 -14.84
CA ASP A 287 -18.99 -6.28 -15.94
C ASP A 287 -17.84 -7.22 -15.54
N SER A 288 -17.29 -7.06 -14.33
CA SER A 288 -16.16 -7.87 -13.84
C SER A 288 -16.54 -9.34 -13.68
N LYS A 289 -15.54 -10.23 -13.79
CA LYS A 289 -15.74 -11.68 -13.59
C LYS A 289 -16.21 -11.96 -12.17
N GLU A 290 -15.70 -11.19 -11.22
CA GLU A 290 -16.00 -11.25 -9.80
C GLU A 290 -17.44 -10.83 -9.49
N ALA A 291 -17.92 -9.73 -10.09
CA ALA A 291 -19.31 -9.30 -9.91
C ALA A 291 -20.31 -10.33 -10.46
N LYS A 292 -19.96 -10.98 -11.57
CA LYS A 292 -20.75 -12.06 -12.18
C LYS A 292 -20.74 -13.34 -11.33
N ALA A 293 -19.60 -13.65 -10.70
CA ALA A 293 -19.45 -14.79 -9.79
C ALA A 293 -20.09 -14.55 -8.41
N ALA A 294 -20.24 -13.29 -8.01
CA ALA A 294 -20.78 -12.93 -6.71
C ALA A 294 -22.25 -13.38 -6.56
N PRO A 295 -22.63 -13.97 -5.40
CA PRO A 295 -23.97 -14.47 -5.18
C PRO A 295 -24.99 -13.31 -5.21
N THR A 296 -26.17 -13.56 -5.78
CA THR A 296 -27.34 -12.69 -5.61
C THR A 296 -27.98 -13.03 -4.29
N ARG A 297 -27.83 -12.14 -3.31
CA ARG A 297 -28.43 -12.25 -1.98
C ARG A 297 -29.33 -11.04 -1.77
N ASN A 298 -30.57 -11.30 -1.39
CA ASN A 298 -31.58 -10.29 -1.10
C ASN A 298 -31.40 -9.72 0.31
#